data_AF-W7NBZ7-F1
#
_entry.id   AF-W7NBZ7-F1
#
_cell.length_a   1.000
_cell.length_b   1.000
_cell.length_c   1.000
_cell.angle_alpha   90.00
_cell.angle_beta   90.00
_cell.angle_gamma   90.00
#
_symmetry.space_group_name_H-M   'P 1'
#
loop_
_entity.id
_entity.type
_entity.pdbx_description
1 polymer ?
#
loop_
_entity_poly.entity_id
_entity_poly.type
_entity_poly.pdbx_seq_one_letter_code
_entity_poly.pdbx_strand_id
1 'polypeptide(L)'
;MTTKLIEVDSLDIHVLINDEIDQISPSPSPRVQHAQSFAGVPLSPVSDPSSRGGARLEMPMRNICCGAHGLSLFITAKKGDKSHTLLFDAGPDEDIFEKNVQRLKLPMTEIGAIVLSHWHRDHSGGLLSAIRLASKRRSGGDNVVVALPPDKPAFRGIMFDQPISLEADPTTDEINSAGGKTVMLDETLTVLNDTFLISGEIPRQTDYEGGIPGGVRYDPAKDEWIKDELIMEERFVMCKLKDKGLVIFTGCSHAGLINIARHAKTIDDSPVGHRRRLSPRRCVT
;
A
#
# COMPACT_ATOMS: atom_id res chain seq x y z
N MET A 1 -22.71 13.95 3.45
CA MET A 1 -22.52 13.60 4.87
C MET A 1 -21.18 14.19 5.29
N THR A 2 -21.06 14.84 6.45
CA THR A 2 -19.74 15.29 6.95
C THR A 2 -18.90 14.06 7.29
N THR A 3 -17.83 13.82 6.53
CA THR A 3 -16.84 12.79 6.83
C THR A 3 -16.21 13.07 8.19
N LYS A 4 -16.31 12.11 9.12
CA LYS A 4 -15.80 12.27 10.48
C LYS A 4 -14.61 11.35 10.63
N LEU A 5 -13.38 11.87 10.56
CA LEU A 5 -12.18 11.10 10.84
C LEU A 5 -11.91 11.09 12.35
N ILE A 6 -11.91 9.91 12.99
CA ILE A 6 -11.62 9.82 14.43
C ILE A 6 -10.11 9.85 14.68
N GLU A 7 -9.74 10.36 15.86
CA GLU A 7 -8.36 10.30 16.34
C GLU A 7 -8.06 8.92 16.93
N VAL A 8 -6.98 8.28 16.46
CA VAL A 8 -6.47 6.98 16.90
C VAL A 8 -5.32 7.14 17.89
N ASP A 9 -5.17 6.19 18.80
CA ASP A 9 -4.20 6.26 19.91
C ASP A 9 -2.80 5.78 19.48
N SER A 10 -2.72 4.85 18.53
CA SER A 10 -1.45 4.32 18.00
C SER A 10 -1.60 3.81 16.58
N LEU A 11 -0.48 3.74 15.85
CA LEU A 11 -0.43 3.25 14.47
C LEU A 11 0.78 2.33 14.28
N ASP A 12 0.54 1.13 13.74
CA ASP A 12 1.56 0.15 13.37
C ASP A 12 1.49 -0.06 11.85
N ILE A 13 2.61 0.16 11.16
CA ILE A 13 2.70 0.07 9.71
C ILE A 13 3.75 -0.99 9.36
N HIS A 14 3.34 -2.08 8.73
CA HIS A 14 4.27 -2.98 8.07
C HIS A 14 4.34 -2.61 6.60
N VAL A 15 5.53 -2.32 6.11
CA VAL A 15 5.77 -2.09 4.69
C VAL A 15 6.15 -3.44 4.07
N LEU A 16 5.26 -3.98 3.24
CA LEU A 16 5.39 -5.30 2.62
C LEU A 16 6.24 -5.20 1.37
N ILE A 17 6.01 -4.17 0.58
CA ILE A 17 6.68 -3.91 -0.69
C ILE A 17 7.05 -2.44 -0.74
N ASN A 18 8.26 -2.19 -1.24
CA ASN A 18 8.84 -0.89 -1.55
C ASN A 18 9.98 -1.15 -2.53
N ASP A 19 10.36 -0.13 -3.30
CA ASP A 19 11.42 -0.19 -4.32
C ASP A 19 12.70 -0.90 -3.86
N GLU A 20 13.10 -0.63 -2.61
CA GLU A 20 14.35 -1.13 -2.04
C GLU A 20 14.15 -1.69 -0.64
N ILE A 21 14.93 -2.72 -0.31
CA ILE A 21 15.11 -3.22 1.05
C ILE A 21 16.50 -2.90 1.54
N ASP A 22 16.55 -2.28 2.72
CA ASP A 22 17.77 -2.14 3.49
C ASP A 22 17.50 -2.63 4.92
N GLN A 23 18.11 -3.76 5.28
CA GLN A 23 17.95 -4.44 6.58
C GLN A 23 19.01 -4.01 7.61
N ILE A 24 20.04 -3.28 7.18
CA ILE A 24 21.26 -3.08 7.95
C ILE A 24 21.36 -1.61 8.39
N SER A 25 21.01 -0.66 7.52
CA SER A 25 21.17 0.75 7.86
C SER A 25 20.09 1.22 8.83
N PRO A 26 20.49 1.87 9.94
CA PRO A 26 19.55 2.53 10.83
C PRO A 26 18.85 3.67 10.10
N SER A 27 17.62 3.98 10.51
CA SER A 27 16.98 5.21 10.06
C SER A 27 17.74 6.42 10.63
N PRO A 28 17.99 7.48 9.85
CA PRO A 28 18.53 8.72 10.40
C PRO A 28 17.54 9.44 11.34
N SER A 29 16.28 8.99 11.40
CA SER A 29 15.27 9.52 12.31
C SER A 29 15.19 8.68 13.59
N PRO A 30 15.43 9.28 14.77
CA PRO A 30 15.30 8.56 16.06
C PRO A 30 13.85 8.15 16.37
N ARG A 31 12.87 8.68 15.61
CA ARG A 31 11.44 8.34 15.74
C ARG A 31 11.05 7.09 14.98
N VAL A 32 11.96 6.48 14.23
CA VAL A 32 11.71 5.23 13.50
C VAL A 32 12.32 4.09 14.30
N GLN A 33 11.46 3.31 14.95
CA GLN A 33 11.86 2.05 15.56
C GLN A 33 11.91 0.98 14.46
N HIS A 34 13.08 0.41 14.22
CA HIS A 34 13.34 -0.62 13.21
C HIS A 34 14.01 -1.82 13.86
N ALA A 35 13.72 -3.02 13.34
CA ALA A 35 14.43 -4.23 13.70
C ALA A 35 15.83 -4.23 13.03
N GLN A 36 16.82 -3.58 13.66
CA GLN A 36 18.19 -3.48 13.13
C GLN A 36 18.82 -4.85 12.85
N SER A 37 19.67 -4.93 11.82
CA SER A 37 20.59 -6.06 11.57
C SER A 37 19.90 -7.43 11.52
N PHE A 38 18.89 -7.58 10.66
CA PHE A 38 18.12 -8.83 10.49
C PHE A 38 17.29 -9.25 11.73
N ALA A 39 17.08 -8.36 12.69
CA ALA A 39 16.22 -8.66 13.83
C ALA A 39 14.81 -9.09 13.36
N GLY A 40 14.32 -10.19 13.92
CA GLY A 40 13.04 -10.79 13.54
C GLY A 40 13.10 -11.82 12.40
N VAL A 41 14.24 -11.96 11.68
CA VAL A 41 14.41 -13.03 10.68
C VAL A 41 14.48 -14.39 11.40
N PRO A 42 13.59 -15.35 11.05
CA PRO A 42 13.62 -16.67 11.67
C PRO A 42 14.93 -17.42 11.41
N LEU A 43 15.55 -17.93 12.48
CA LEU A 43 16.74 -18.78 12.42
C LEU A 43 16.34 -20.26 12.29
N SER A 44 17.19 -21.06 11.64
CA SER A 44 17.05 -22.52 11.54
C SER A 44 18.15 -23.22 12.33
N PRO A 45 17.88 -24.38 12.94
CA PRO A 45 18.93 -25.18 13.58
C PRO A 45 19.90 -25.75 12.54
N VAL A 46 21.18 -25.76 12.87
CA VAL A 46 22.22 -26.43 12.09
C VAL A 46 22.22 -27.92 12.44
N SER A 47 22.17 -28.79 11.43
CA SER A 47 22.10 -30.25 11.61
C SER A 47 23.35 -30.86 12.25
N ASP A 48 24.53 -30.34 11.92
CA ASP A 48 25.80 -30.72 12.55
C ASP A 48 26.61 -29.45 12.93
N PRO A 49 26.50 -28.98 14.18
CA PRO A 49 27.28 -27.84 14.64
C PRO A 49 28.79 -28.04 14.55
N SER A 50 29.30 -29.28 14.60
CA SER A 50 30.74 -29.54 14.60
C SER A 50 31.38 -29.19 13.25
N SER A 51 30.70 -29.50 12.13
CA SER A 51 31.14 -29.09 10.78
C SER A 51 30.92 -27.60 10.48
N ARG A 52 30.25 -26.85 11.36
CA ARG A 52 30.02 -25.40 11.27
C ARG A 52 30.77 -24.61 12.36
N GLY A 53 31.87 -25.16 12.89
CA GLY A 53 32.71 -24.46 13.87
C GLY A 53 31.97 -24.17 15.19
N GLY A 54 31.00 -25.01 15.57
CA GLY A 54 30.20 -24.88 16.78
C GLY A 54 28.90 -24.08 16.63
N ALA A 55 28.62 -23.50 15.46
CA ALA A 55 27.38 -22.76 15.22
C ALA A 55 26.15 -23.68 15.29
N ARG A 56 25.17 -23.32 16.13
CA ARG A 56 23.94 -24.11 16.35
C ARG A 56 22.75 -23.63 15.53
N LEU A 57 22.81 -22.40 15.02
CA LEU A 57 21.76 -21.75 14.26
C LEU A 57 22.35 -21.17 12.97
N GLU A 58 21.57 -21.19 11.90
CA GLU A 58 21.82 -20.47 10.67
C GLU A 58 20.67 -19.51 10.40
N MET A 59 20.98 -18.42 9.69
CA MET A 59 19.99 -17.48 9.17
C MET A 59 19.77 -17.82 7.70
N PRO A 60 18.66 -18.46 7.31
CA PRO A 60 18.42 -18.74 5.91
C PRO A 60 18.10 -17.44 5.17
N MET A 61 18.91 -17.06 4.18
CA MET A 61 18.68 -15.82 3.41
C MET A 61 17.29 -15.78 2.75
N ARG A 62 16.72 -16.96 2.44
CA ARG A 62 15.34 -17.10 1.93
C ARG A 62 14.25 -16.55 2.87
N ASN A 63 14.55 -16.36 4.15
CA ASN A 63 13.64 -15.82 5.17
C ASN A 63 13.64 -14.28 5.22
N ILE A 64 14.52 -13.61 4.47
CA ILE A 64 14.57 -12.15 4.37
C ILE A 64 13.58 -11.70 3.27
N CYS A 65 12.85 -10.61 3.51
CA CYS A 65 11.92 -10.04 2.53
C CYS A 65 12.62 -9.63 1.23
N CYS A 66 11.86 -9.60 0.13
CA CYS A 66 12.33 -9.10 -1.17
C CYS A 66 11.82 -7.68 -1.41
N GLY A 67 12.67 -6.78 -1.92
CA GLY A 67 12.25 -5.48 -2.43
C GLY A 67 11.74 -5.62 -3.86
N ALA A 68 10.87 -4.71 -4.27
CA ALA A 68 10.35 -4.65 -5.63
C ALA A 68 9.79 -3.26 -5.90
N HIS A 69 9.93 -2.77 -7.13
CA HIS A 69 9.34 -1.49 -7.52
C HIS A 69 7.83 -1.51 -7.31
N GLY A 70 7.32 -0.55 -6.55
CA GLY A 70 5.92 -0.50 -6.14
C GLY A 70 5.74 -0.37 -4.63
N LEU A 71 4.49 -0.47 -4.18
CA LEU A 71 4.14 -0.24 -2.78
C LEU A 71 3.11 -1.26 -2.27
N SER A 72 3.27 -1.69 -1.02
CA SER A 72 2.18 -2.30 -0.25
C SER A 72 2.40 -2.08 1.24
N LEU A 73 1.37 -1.57 1.92
CA LEU A 73 1.38 -1.23 3.33
C LEU A 73 0.25 -1.94 4.08
N PHE A 74 0.60 -2.69 5.13
CA PHE A 74 -0.35 -3.26 6.08
C PHE A 74 -0.38 -2.35 7.31
N ILE A 75 -1.49 -1.63 7.45
CA ILE A 75 -1.62 -0.51 8.38
C ILE A 75 -2.66 -0.86 9.43
N THR A 76 -2.25 -0.95 10.70
CA THR A 76 -3.13 -1.20 11.84
C THR A 76 -3.21 0.02 12.73
N ALA A 77 -4.40 0.60 12.87
CA ALA A 77 -4.69 1.69 13.78
C ALA A 77 -5.47 1.18 15.00
N LYS A 78 -5.21 1.76 16.18
CA LYS A 78 -5.86 1.37 17.44
C LYS A 78 -6.58 2.53 18.10
N LYS A 79 -7.79 2.29 18.62
CA LYS A 79 -8.56 3.22 19.44
C LYS A 79 -9.16 2.48 20.64
N GLY A 80 -8.64 2.74 21.84
CA GLY A 80 -8.91 1.91 23.02
C GLY A 80 -8.55 0.45 22.73
N ASP A 81 -9.49 -0.47 23.01
CA ASP A 81 -9.30 -1.90 22.78
C ASP A 81 -9.58 -2.35 21.34
N LYS A 82 -10.03 -1.44 20.46
CA LYS A 82 -10.35 -1.78 19.07
C LYS A 82 -9.14 -1.55 18.16
N SER A 83 -8.92 -2.50 17.26
CA SER A 83 -7.92 -2.40 16.19
C SER A 83 -8.59 -2.54 14.83
N HIS A 84 -8.16 -1.71 13.88
CA HIS A 84 -8.63 -1.73 12.50
C HIS A 84 -7.44 -1.80 11.56
N THR A 85 -7.45 -2.78 10.66
CA THR A 85 -6.35 -3.03 9.72
C THR A 85 -6.80 -2.75 8.29
N LEU A 86 -6.00 -1.98 7.57
CA LEU A 86 -6.18 -1.65 6.16
C LEU A 86 -4.93 -2.08 5.38
N LEU A 87 -5.13 -2.70 4.22
CA LEU A 87 -4.05 -2.91 3.25
C LEU A 87 -4.12 -1.83 2.18
N PHE A 88 -3.05 -1.05 2.02
CA PHE A 88 -2.93 -0.01 1.01
C PHE A 88 -1.94 -0.47 -0.06
N ASP A 89 -2.44 -0.69 -1.27
CA ASP A 89 -1.76 -1.30 -2.41
C ASP A 89 -1.22 -2.73 -2.15
N ALA A 90 -0.80 -3.41 -3.22
CA ALA A 90 -0.39 -4.80 -3.20
C ALA A 90 0.92 -5.09 -3.97
N GLY A 91 1.63 -4.05 -4.41
CA GLY A 91 2.89 -4.18 -5.14
C GLY A 91 2.73 -4.77 -6.55
N PRO A 92 3.87 -5.07 -7.22
CA PRO A 92 3.89 -5.44 -8.65
C PRO A 92 3.51 -6.88 -8.97
N ASP A 93 3.58 -7.78 -8.00
CA ASP A 93 3.57 -9.22 -8.26
C ASP A 93 3.09 -10.01 -7.03
N GLU A 94 2.28 -11.05 -7.28
CA GLU A 94 1.72 -11.92 -6.24
C GLU A 94 2.82 -12.70 -5.52
N ASP A 95 3.83 -13.17 -6.25
CA ASP A 95 4.87 -14.06 -5.76
C ASP A 95 5.74 -13.38 -4.69
N ILE A 96 6.11 -12.12 -4.92
CA ILE A 96 6.82 -11.27 -3.94
C ILE A 96 5.91 -10.91 -2.77
N PHE A 97 4.65 -10.56 -3.04
CA PHE A 97 3.67 -10.22 -2.01
C PHE A 97 3.49 -11.38 -1.03
N GLU A 98 3.22 -12.60 -1.51
CA GLU A 98 3.00 -13.79 -0.70
C GLU A 98 4.22 -14.17 0.13
N LYS A 99 5.42 -14.13 -0.47
CA LYS A 99 6.67 -14.40 0.23
C LYS A 99 6.87 -13.41 1.38
N ASN A 100 6.62 -12.11 1.15
CA ASN A 100 6.79 -11.10 2.19
C ASN A 100 5.73 -11.21 3.29
N VAL A 101 4.46 -11.49 2.95
CA VAL A 101 3.40 -11.80 3.94
C VAL A 101 3.83 -12.96 4.84
N GLN A 102 4.34 -14.06 4.25
CA GLN A 102 4.77 -15.24 5.01
C GLN A 102 5.95 -14.93 5.93
N ARG A 103 6.97 -14.21 5.43
CA ARG A 103 8.18 -13.85 6.19
C ARG A 103 7.88 -12.91 7.35
N LEU A 104 6.99 -11.94 7.13
CA LEU A 104 6.52 -11.00 8.14
C LEU A 104 5.44 -11.60 9.07
N LYS A 105 4.92 -12.80 8.74
CA LYS A 105 3.86 -13.50 9.49
C LYS A 105 2.62 -12.62 9.71
N LEU A 106 2.24 -11.87 8.68
CA LEU A 106 1.14 -10.92 8.79
C LEU A 106 -0.21 -11.64 8.91
N PRO A 107 -1.09 -11.20 9.83
CA PRO A 107 -2.40 -11.81 10.01
C PRO A 107 -3.38 -11.27 8.95
N MET A 108 -3.23 -11.73 7.70
CA MET A 108 -4.00 -11.23 6.55
C MET A 108 -5.52 -11.27 6.75
N THR A 109 -6.02 -12.20 7.55
CA THR A 109 -7.45 -12.32 7.87
C THR A 109 -7.99 -11.19 8.75
N GLU A 110 -7.12 -10.36 9.35
CA GLU A 110 -7.50 -9.17 10.12
C GLU A 110 -7.74 -7.93 9.26
N ILE A 111 -7.34 -7.94 7.98
CA ILE A 111 -7.56 -6.83 7.04
C ILE A 111 -9.05 -6.57 6.93
N GLY A 112 -9.53 -5.41 7.35
CA GLY A 112 -10.94 -5.02 7.20
C GLY A 112 -11.27 -4.47 5.81
N ALA A 113 -10.31 -3.82 5.16
CA ALA A 113 -10.44 -3.26 3.82
C ALA A 113 -9.10 -3.26 3.08
N ILE A 114 -9.14 -3.47 1.77
CA ILE A 114 -8.02 -3.27 0.85
C ILE A 114 -8.33 -2.02 0.03
N VAL A 115 -7.34 -1.14 -0.15
CA VAL A 115 -7.47 0.09 -0.93
C VAL A 115 -6.39 0.10 -1.99
N LEU A 116 -6.79 0.25 -3.26
CA LEU A 116 -5.87 0.52 -4.36
C LEU A 116 -5.78 2.04 -4.55
N SER A 117 -4.56 2.58 -4.58
CA SER A 117 -4.32 4.01 -4.74
C SER A 117 -4.60 4.50 -6.16
N HIS A 118 -4.13 3.77 -7.18
CA HIS A 118 -4.32 4.06 -8.60
C HIS A 118 -4.05 2.80 -9.45
N TRP A 119 -4.44 2.85 -10.73
CA TRP A 119 -4.26 1.73 -11.66
C TRP A 119 -2.86 1.70 -12.28
N HIS A 120 -1.87 1.32 -11.48
CA HIS A 120 -0.60 0.85 -12.02
C HIS A 120 -0.30 -0.56 -11.52
N ARG A 121 0.36 -1.34 -12.38
CA ARG A 121 0.72 -2.72 -12.08
C ARG A 121 1.57 -2.84 -10.82
N ASP A 122 2.50 -1.92 -10.58
CA ASP A 122 3.35 -1.88 -9.39
C ASP A 122 2.60 -1.62 -8.08
N HIS A 123 1.29 -1.35 -8.14
CA HIS A 123 0.39 -1.25 -6.99
C HIS A 123 -0.70 -2.33 -6.99
N SER A 124 -1.13 -2.80 -8.16
CA SER A 124 -2.26 -3.71 -8.33
C SER A 124 -1.85 -5.18 -8.52
N GLY A 125 -0.58 -5.46 -8.85
CA GLY A 125 -0.14 -6.77 -9.31
C GLY A 125 -0.27 -7.89 -8.27
N GLY A 126 -0.09 -7.57 -6.99
CA GLY A 126 -0.33 -8.52 -5.89
C GLY A 126 -1.79 -8.58 -5.39
N LEU A 127 -2.72 -7.82 -5.98
CA LEU A 127 -4.04 -7.57 -5.40
C LEU A 127 -4.89 -8.83 -5.28
N LEU A 128 -4.89 -9.71 -6.29
CA LEU A 128 -5.69 -10.93 -6.24
C LEU A 128 -5.20 -11.89 -5.15
N SER A 129 -3.88 -12.02 -4.95
CA SER A 129 -3.32 -12.78 -3.83
C SER A 129 -3.67 -12.16 -2.48
N ALA A 130 -3.56 -10.84 -2.35
CA ALA A 130 -3.95 -10.12 -1.14
C ALA A 130 -5.41 -10.42 -0.74
N ILE A 131 -6.32 -10.39 -1.71
CA ILE A 131 -7.74 -10.71 -1.52
C ILE A 131 -7.92 -12.17 -1.08
N ARG A 132 -7.30 -13.14 -1.79
CA ARG A 132 -7.40 -14.56 -1.43
C ARG A 132 -6.90 -14.83 -0.01
N LEU A 133 -5.77 -14.25 0.37
CA LEU A 133 -5.19 -14.39 1.71
C LEU A 133 -6.06 -13.74 2.78
N ALA A 134 -6.61 -12.56 2.51
CA ALA A 134 -7.52 -11.89 3.43
C ALA A 134 -8.82 -12.69 3.61
N SER A 135 -9.39 -13.23 2.53
CA SER A 135 -10.68 -13.93 2.55
C SER A 135 -10.63 -15.38 3.06
N LYS A 136 -9.44 -15.98 3.23
CA LYS A 136 -9.23 -17.40 3.58
C LYS A 136 -10.02 -17.94 4.80
N ARG A 137 -10.40 -17.08 5.76
CA ARG A 137 -11.13 -17.48 6.99
C ARG A 137 -12.44 -16.72 7.22
N ARG A 138 -12.94 -16.01 6.21
CA ARG A 138 -14.23 -15.33 6.32
C ARG A 138 -15.35 -16.36 6.22
N SER A 139 -16.09 -16.53 7.31
CA SER A 139 -17.25 -17.43 7.37
C SER A 139 -18.41 -16.87 6.55
N GLY A 140 -19.24 -17.74 5.97
CA GLY A 140 -20.55 -17.35 5.41
C GLY A 140 -20.52 -16.66 4.04
N GLY A 141 -19.38 -16.64 3.33
CA GLY A 141 -19.28 -15.99 2.02
C GLY A 141 -19.09 -14.47 2.09
N ASP A 142 -18.72 -13.93 3.25
CA ASP A 142 -18.33 -12.52 3.37
C ASP A 142 -17.03 -12.28 2.61
N ASN A 143 -17.09 -11.42 1.61
CA ASN A 143 -15.93 -10.97 0.84
C ASN A 143 -15.22 -9.80 1.53
N VAL A 144 -13.90 -9.69 1.36
CA VAL A 144 -13.15 -8.51 1.83
C VAL A 144 -13.55 -7.28 0.99
N VAL A 145 -13.78 -6.14 1.63
CA VAL A 145 -14.02 -4.89 0.91
C VAL A 145 -12.75 -4.48 0.18
N VAL A 146 -12.87 -4.21 -1.12
CA VAL A 146 -11.79 -3.73 -1.98
C VAL A 146 -12.22 -2.39 -2.56
N ALA A 147 -11.65 -1.31 -2.03
CA ALA A 147 -11.91 0.03 -2.50
C ALA A 147 -10.99 0.35 -3.69
N LEU A 148 -11.58 0.64 -4.84
CA LEU A 148 -10.87 0.83 -6.11
C LEU A 148 -11.10 2.25 -6.62
N PRO A 149 -10.07 2.87 -7.23
CA PRO A 149 -10.25 4.14 -7.92
C PRO A 149 -11.11 3.93 -9.18
N PRO A 150 -11.93 4.92 -9.55
CA PRO A 150 -12.76 4.84 -10.76
C PRO A 150 -11.91 4.95 -12.02
N ASP A 151 -12.56 5.00 -13.19
CA ASP A 151 -11.92 5.24 -14.48
C ASP A 151 -10.71 4.33 -14.77
N LYS A 152 -10.87 3.03 -14.48
CA LYS A 152 -9.86 2.01 -14.77
C LYS A 152 -9.47 2.06 -16.27
N PRO A 153 -8.18 2.24 -16.62
CA PRO A 153 -7.72 2.13 -17.99
C PRO A 153 -7.82 0.69 -18.50
N ALA A 154 -8.02 0.50 -19.80
CA ALA A 154 -7.92 -0.83 -20.42
C ALA A 154 -6.48 -1.35 -20.29
N PHE A 155 -5.51 -0.51 -20.64
CA PHE A 155 -4.09 -0.68 -20.37
C PHE A 155 -3.47 0.67 -20.07
N ARG A 156 -2.43 0.68 -19.25
CA ARG A 156 -1.61 1.86 -18.98
C ARG A 156 -0.17 1.60 -19.38
N GLY A 157 0.56 2.64 -19.75
CA GLY A 157 1.89 2.53 -20.30
C GLY A 157 2.64 3.85 -20.28
N ILE A 158 3.81 3.83 -20.92
CA ILE A 158 4.64 5.01 -21.14
C ILE A 158 4.95 5.14 -22.63
N MET A 159 4.90 6.36 -23.14
CA MET A 159 5.24 6.69 -24.51
C MET A 159 6.74 6.95 -24.63
N PHE A 160 7.42 6.13 -25.43
CA PHE A 160 8.75 6.41 -25.96
C PHE A 160 8.62 6.66 -27.48
N ASP A 161 9.46 6.05 -28.31
CA ASP A 161 9.28 6.03 -29.78
C ASP A 161 8.00 5.28 -30.19
N GLN A 162 7.48 4.44 -29.29
CA GLN A 162 6.24 3.69 -29.41
C GLN A 162 5.62 3.50 -28.00
N PRO A 163 4.31 3.24 -27.88
CA PRO A 163 3.70 2.95 -26.59
C PRO A 163 4.26 1.65 -26.01
N ILE A 164 4.74 1.71 -24.77
CA ILE A 164 5.14 0.53 -23.99
C ILE A 164 4.08 0.31 -22.92
N SER A 165 3.25 -0.72 -23.12
CA SER A 165 2.24 -1.11 -22.14
C SER A 165 2.91 -1.71 -20.90
N LEU A 166 2.40 -1.35 -19.72
CA LEU A 166 2.57 -2.14 -18.51
C LEU A 166 1.74 -3.43 -18.63
N GLU A 167 2.03 -4.40 -17.77
CA GLU A 167 1.17 -5.57 -17.61
C GLU A 167 -0.23 -5.13 -17.14
N ALA A 168 -1.26 -5.85 -17.57
CA ALA A 168 -2.63 -5.53 -17.27
C ALA A 168 -2.92 -5.55 -15.76
N ASP A 169 -3.64 -4.54 -15.29
CA ASP A 169 -4.23 -4.53 -13.96
C ASP A 169 -5.41 -5.53 -13.90
N PRO A 170 -5.65 -6.20 -12.75
CA PRO A 170 -6.74 -7.17 -12.61
C PRO A 170 -8.11 -6.54 -12.90
N THR A 171 -8.96 -7.29 -13.58
CA THR A 171 -10.36 -6.92 -13.84
C THR A 171 -11.19 -6.98 -12.57
N THR A 172 -12.31 -6.26 -12.56
CA THR A 172 -13.30 -6.35 -11.47
C THR A 172 -13.81 -7.77 -11.25
N ASP A 173 -13.96 -8.56 -12.32
CA ASP A 173 -14.40 -9.95 -12.25
C ASP A 173 -13.35 -10.86 -11.60
N GLU A 174 -12.07 -10.68 -11.92
CA GLU A 174 -10.98 -11.39 -11.24
C GLU A 174 -10.92 -11.01 -9.75
N ILE A 175 -11.07 -9.72 -9.43
CA ILE A 175 -11.10 -9.22 -8.05
C ILE A 175 -12.25 -9.85 -7.25
N ASN A 176 -13.46 -9.87 -7.82
CA ASN A 176 -14.63 -10.47 -7.18
C ASN A 176 -14.48 -12.00 -7.05
N SER A 177 -13.92 -12.66 -8.07
CA SER A 177 -13.66 -14.11 -8.07
C SER A 177 -12.60 -14.52 -7.03
N ALA A 178 -11.65 -13.64 -6.73
CA ALA A 178 -10.66 -13.85 -5.67
C ALA A 178 -11.26 -13.76 -4.24
N GLY A 179 -12.52 -13.35 -4.10
CA GLY A 179 -13.20 -13.14 -2.81
C GLY A 179 -13.25 -11.68 -2.38
N GLY A 180 -13.16 -10.74 -3.34
CA GLY A 180 -13.29 -9.31 -3.13
C GLY A 180 -14.73 -8.84 -3.26
N LYS A 181 -15.06 -7.74 -2.58
CA LYS A 181 -16.28 -6.97 -2.77
C LYS A 181 -15.87 -5.56 -3.16
N THR A 182 -15.96 -5.25 -4.46
CA THR A 182 -15.51 -3.97 -4.98
C THR A 182 -16.40 -2.81 -4.55
N VAL A 183 -15.77 -1.70 -4.17
CA VAL A 183 -16.39 -0.40 -3.90
C VAL A 183 -15.62 0.64 -4.70
N MET A 184 -16.30 1.45 -5.52
CA MET A 184 -15.65 2.53 -6.29
C MET A 184 -15.47 3.78 -5.43
N LEU A 185 -14.31 4.42 -5.57
CA LEU A 185 -13.89 5.60 -4.81
C LEU A 185 -14.11 6.90 -5.62
N ASP A 186 -15.38 7.21 -5.86
CA ASP A 186 -15.78 8.42 -6.58
C ASP A 186 -15.72 9.67 -5.69
N GLU A 187 -15.89 9.49 -4.37
CA GLU A 187 -15.90 10.57 -3.39
C GLU A 187 -15.08 10.23 -2.15
N THR A 188 -14.76 11.27 -1.35
CA THR A 188 -14.08 11.11 -0.08
C THR A 188 -14.97 10.37 0.92
N LEU A 189 -14.45 9.30 1.52
CA LEU A 189 -15.19 8.50 2.49
C LEU A 189 -14.31 7.97 3.62
N THR A 190 -14.93 7.69 4.76
CA THR A 190 -14.28 7.04 5.89
C THR A 190 -14.56 5.54 5.91
N VAL A 191 -13.58 4.75 6.34
CA VAL A 191 -13.68 3.29 6.45
C VAL A 191 -13.26 2.80 7.83
N LEU A 192 -13.67 1.57 8.14
CA LEU A 192 -13.32 0.88 9.38
C LEU A 192 -13.67 1.71 10.63
N ASN A 193 -14.95 2.06 10.75
CA ASN A 193 -15.49 2.89 11.84
C ASN A 193 -14.76 4.23 11.97
N ASP A 194 -14.69 4.99 10.87
CA ASP A 194 -14.12 6.33 10.86
C ASP A 194 -12.61 6.41 11.15
N THR A 195 -11.91 5.28 11.19
CA THR A 195 -10.50 5.17 11.57
C THR A 195 -9.57 5.66 10.47
N PHE A 196 -9.91 5.35 9.22
CA PHE A 196 -9.18 5.79 8.03
C PHE A 196 -10.12 6.58 7.12
N LEU A 197 -9.55 7.54 6.41
CA LEU A 197 -10.20 8.25 5.32
C LEU A 197 -9.49 7.91 4.02
N ILE A 198 -10.27 7.65 2.98
CA ILE A 198 -9.81 7.52 1.61
C ILE A 198 -10.25 8.79 0.87
N SER A 199 -9.31 9.46 0.21
CA SER A 199 -9.62 10.68 -0.53
C SER A 199 -10.56 10.38 -1.70
N GLY A 200 -11.24 11.41 -2.21
CA GLY A 200 -11.69 11.44 -3.60
C GLY A 200 -10.56 11.85 -4.54
N GLU A 201 -10.93 12.37 -5.72
CA GLU A 201 -10.00 13.01 -6.65
C GLU A 201 -9.16 14.08 -5.97
N ILE A 202 -7.85 14.10 -6.26
CA ILE A 202 -6.89 15.02 -5.65
C ILE A 202 -6.79 16.29 -6.53
N PRO A 203 -7.24 17.47 -6.06
CA PRO A 203 -7.17 18.69 -6.85
C PRO A 203 -5.73 19.07 -7.25
N ARG A 204 -5.54 19.46 -8.51
CA ARG A 204 -4.25 19.95 -9.03
C ARG A 204 -4.13 21.46 -8.79
N GLN A 205 -3.47 21.86 -7.71
CA GLN A 205 -3.37 23.25 -7.22
C GLN A 205 -1.95 23.85 -7.34
N THR A 206 -1.02 23.10 -7.91
CA THR A 206 0.37 23.50 -8.15
C THR A 206 0.66 23.44 -9.64
N ASP A 207 1.53 24.33 -10.11
CA ASP A 207 2.02 24.39 -11.48
C ASP A 207 3.29 23.53 -11.71
N TYR A 208 3.93 23.07 -10.62
CA TYR A 208 5.17 22.29 -10.64
C TYR A 208 4.98 20.78 -10.39
N GLU A 209 3.80 20.31 -9.99
CA GLU A 209 3.51 18.87 -9.82
C GLU A 209 2.73 18.35 -11.03
N GLY A 210 3.47 18.01 -12.10
CA GLY A 210 2.92 17.74 -13.43
C GLY A 210 2.54 16.29 -13.74
N GLY A 211 2.56 15.38 -12.76
CA GLY A 211 2.30 13.96 -12.99
C GLY A 211 3.52 13.18 -13.50
N ILE A 212 3.28 12.10 -14.24
CA ILE A 212 4.30 11.22 -14.82
C ILE A 212 4.54 11.57 -16.29
N PRO A 213 5.70 12.16 -16.66
CA PRO A 213 6.00 12.49 -18.05
C PRO A 213 5.94 11.26 -18.97
N GLY A 214 5.28 11.39 -20.11
CA GLY A 214 5.10 10.30 -21.08
C GLY A 214 4.06 9.26 -20.68
N GLY A 215 3.37 9.41 -19.55
CA GLY A 215 2.27 8.52 -19.16
C GLY A 215 1.16 8.49 -20.21
N VAL A 216 0.74 7.29 -20.59
CA VAL A 216 -0.33 7.05 -21.58
C VAL A 216 -1.26 5.93 -21.14
N ARG A 217 -2.51 5.97 -21.62
CA ARG A 217 -3.48 4.88 -21.49
C ARG A 217 -4.06 4.52 -22.84
N TYR A 218 -4.46 3.26 -22.97
CA TYR A 218 -5.13 2.78 -24.16
C TYR A 218 -6.64 3.06 -24.10
N ASP A 219 -7.17 3.70 -25.14
CA ASP A 219 -8.60 3.95 -25.35
C ASP A 219 -9.14 2.96 -26.40
N PRO A 220 -9.82 1.86 -25.99
CA PRO A 220 -10.33 0.86 -26.92
C PRO A 220 -11.47 1.37 -27.80
N ALA A 221 -12.13 2.48 -27.43
CA ALA A 221 -13.20 3.06 -28.25
C ALA A 221 -12.64 3.78 -29.48
N LYS A 222 -11.39 4.24 -29.40
CA LYS A 222 -10.68 4.95 -30.47
C LYS A 222 -9.54 4.16 -31.09
N ASP A 223 -9.20 3.00 -30.50
CA ASP A 223 -8.06 2.17 -30.91
C ASP A 223 -6.73 2.94 -30.86
N GLU A 224 -6.57 3.80 -29.84
CA GLU A 224 -5.42 4.70 -29.73
C GLU A 224 -4.84 4.76 -28.31
N TRP A 225 -3.55 5.08 -28.21
CA TRP A 225 -2.91 5.46 -26.95
C TRP A 225 -3.02 6.96 -26.75
N ILE A 226 -3.68 7.38 -25.68
CA ILE A 226 -3.87 8.78 -25.33
C ILE A 226 -3.02 9.17 -24.12
N LYS A 227 -2.74 10.47 -24.01
CA LYS A 227 -2.00 11.06 -22.89
C LYS A 227 -2.74 10.85 -21.57
N ASP A 228 -2.04 10.34 -20.56
CA ASP A 228 -2.56 10.05 -19.22
C ASP A 228 -1.53 10.39 -18.12
N GLU A 229 -0.77 11.47 -18.29
CA GLU A 229 0.31 11.84 -17.36
C GLU A 229 -0.20 12.19 -15.96
N LEU A 230 -1.44 12.67 -15.83
CA LEU A 230 -1.94 13.21 -14.58
C LEU A 230 -2.46 12.14 -13.61
N ILE A 231 -2.86 10.96 -14.10
CA ILE A 231 -3.41 9.85 -13.28
C ILE A 231 -4.46 10.39 -12.29
N MET A 232 -5.53 10.97 -12.84
CA MET A 232 -6.51 11.75 -12.07
C MET A 232 -7.29 10.87 -11.07
N GLU A 233 -7.37 9.57 -11.31
CA GLU A 233 -8.02 8.64 -10.42
C GLU A 233 -7.19 8.25 -9.18
N GLU A 234 -5.96 8.75 -9.02
CA GLU A 234 -5.15 8.50 -7.82
C GLU A 234 -5.86 8.96 -6.54
N ARG A 235 -5.77 8.11 -5.49
CA ARG A 235 -6.31 8.33 -4.14
C ARG A 235 -5.22 8.15 -3.09
N PHE A 236 -5.32 8.92 -2.00
CA PHE A 236 -4.51 8.71 -0.79
C PHE A 236 -5.38 8.18 0.35
N VAL A 237 -4.74 7.53 1.31
CA VAL A 237 -5.36 7.17 2.60
C VAL A 237 -4.79 8.05 3.69
N MET A 238 -5.59 8.47 4.66
CA MET A 238 -5.08 9.14 5.86
C MET A 238 -5.75 8.67 7.14
N CYS A 239 -5.05 8.82 8.27
CA CYS A 239 -5.62 8.68 9.61
C CYS A 239 -5.15 9.82 10.51
N LYS A 240 -5.92 10.11 11.57
CA LYS A 240 -5.56 11.13 12.57
C LYS A 240 -4.94 10.47 13.79
N LEU A 241 -3.64 10.62 13.98
CA LEU A 241 -2.90 10.03 15.10
C LEU A 241 -2.75 11.02 16.24
N LYS A 242 -3.12 10.59 17.45
CA LYS A 242 -3.01 11.38 18.68
C LYS A 242 -1.60 11.97 18.85
N ASP A 243 -1.55 13.25 19.22
CA ASP A 243 -0.31 14.04 19.41
C ASP A 243 0.59 14.18 18.17
N LYS A 244 0.18 13.66 17.00
CA LYS A 244 0.93 13.71 15.73
C LYS A 244 0.16 14.37 14.57
N GLY A 245 -1.17 14.39 14.65
CA GLY A 245 -2.03 14.94 13.60
C GLY A 245 -2.27 13.93 12.46
N LEU A 246 -2.41 14.41 11.23
CA LEU A 246 -2.68 13.58 10.06
C LEU A 246 -1.43 12.80 9.64
N VAL A 247 -1.60 11.50 9.46
CA VAL A 247 -0.64 10.62 8.78
C VAL A 247 -1.25 10.27 7.44
N ILE A 248 -0.55 10.62 6.35
CA ILE A 248 -1.01 10.44 4.97
C ILE A 248 -0.17 9.34 4.31
N PHE A 249 -0.85 8.41 3.64
CA PHE A 249 -0.31 7.31 2.87
C PHE A 249 -0.62 7.54 1.40
N THR A 250 0.43 7.55 0.58
CA THR A 250 0.36 7.87 -0.84
C THR A 250 0.95 6.72 -1.65
N GLY A 251 0.41 6.47 -2.84
CA GLY A 251 1.06 5.60 -3.84
C GLY A 251 2.23 6.34 -4.49
N CYS A 252 2.30 6.28 -5.83
CA CYS A 252 3.30 7.02 -6.61
C CYS A 252 3.29 8.54 -6.39
N SER A 253 2.16 9.10 -5.92
CA SER A 253 2.00 10.54 -5.70
C SER A 253 2.10 11.33 -7.00
N HIS A 254 1.43 10.86 -8.07
CA HIS A 254 1.34 11.56 -9.36
C HIS A 254 0.73 12.95 -9.20
N ALA A 255 -0.20 13.08 -8.25
CA ALA A 255 -0.72 14.37 -7.82
C ALA A 255 0.32 15.35 -7.32
N GLY A 256 1.44 14.83 -6.84
CA GLY A 256 2.43 15.53 -6.04
C GLY A 256 2.03 15.65 -4.57
N LEU A 257 3.05 15.64 -3.71
CA LEU A 257 2.88 15.64 -2.26
C LEU A 257 2.24 16.93 -1.73
N ILE A 258 2.43 18.07 -2.40
CA ILE A 258 1.88 19.34 -1.96
C ILE A 258 0.38 19.40 -2.25
N ASN A 259 -0.06 19.00 -3.45
CA ASN A 259 -1.48 18.85 -3.76
C ASN A 259 -2.17 17.86 -2.82
N ILE A 260 -1.55 16.71 -2.54
CA ILE A 260 -2.06 15.72 -1.58
C ILE A 260 -2.20 16.33 -0.17
N ALA A 261 -1.15 16.98 0.34
CA ALA A 261 -1.17 17.57 1.68
C ALA A 261 -2.20 18.71 1.79
N ARG A 262 -2.33 19.56 0.75
CA ARG A 262 -3.35 20.60 0.69
C ARG A 262 -4.76 20.01 0.68
N HIS A 263 -5.01 18.98 -0.13
CA HIS A 263 -6.30 18.30 -0.17
C HIS A 263 -6.65 17.68 1.18
N ALA A 264 -5.73 16.95 1.81
CA ALA A 264 -5.91 16.43 3.17
C ALA A 264 -6.28 17.52 4.17
N LYS A 265 -5.62 18.69 4.09
CA LYS A 265 -5.91 19.86 4.94
C LYS A 265 -7.27 20.51 4.68
N THR A 266 -7.80 20.42 3.46
CA THR A 266 -9.18 20.88 3.19
C THR A 266 -10.24 19.95 3.79
N ILE A 267 -9.89 18.68 4.03
CA ILE A 267 -10.78 17.68 4.61
C ILE A 267 -10.72 17.71 6.14
N ASP A 268 -9.53 17.81 6.73
CA ASP A 268 -9.31 17.92 8.19
C ASP A 268 -8.15 18.90 8.48
N ASP A 269 -8.38 19.92 9.30
CA ASP A 269 -7.39 20.95 9.60
C ASP A 269 -6.38 20.57 10.71
N SER A 270 -6.31 19.31 11.12
CA SER A 270 -5.25 18.83 12.03
C SER A 270 -3.86 19.02 11.39
N PRO A 271 -2.77 19.19 12.16
CA PRO A 271 -1.43 19.31 11.61
C PRO A 271 -1.06 18.09 10.75
N VAL A 272 -0.36 18.27 9.63
CA VAL A 272 0.14 17.13 8.85
C VAL A 272 1.46 16.66 9.45
N GLY A 273 1.51 15.40 9.89
CA GLY A 273 2.70 14.79 10.46
C GLY A 273 3.79 14.61 9.40
N HIS A 274 5.03 15.02 9.72
CA HIS A 274 6.15 14.86 8.80
C HIS A 274 6.84 13.50 9.02
N ARG A 275 6.69 12.57 8.06
CA ARG A 275 7.55 11.38 7.92
C ARG A 275 8.14 11.33 6.51
N ARG A 276 9.44 11.01 6.41
CA ARG A 276 10.16 10.80 5.15
C ARG A 276 10.39 9.31 4.93
N ARG A 277 10.08 8.84 3.71
CA ARG A 277 10.35 7.53 3.09
C ARG A 277 10.14 6.30 4.00
N LEU A 278 9.06 5.57 3.75
CA LEU A 278 8.87 4.22 4.27
C LEU A 278 9.72 3.24 3.43
N SER A 279 10.37 2.29 4.07
CA SER A 279 11.06 1.15 3.44
C SER A 279 10.48 -0.14 4.04
N PRO A 280 10.64 -1.34 3.44
CA PRO A 280 9.99 -2.59 3.84
C PRO A 280 10.36 -2.98 5.27
N ARG A 281 9.59 -2.47 6.22
CA ARG A 281 9.92 -2.39 7.65
C ARG A 281 8.62 -2.28 8.43
N ARG A 282 8.63 -2.83 9.64
CA ARG A 282 7.65 -2.47 10.66
C ARG A 282 8.01 -1.11 11.24
N CYS A 283 7.07 -0.19 11.19
CA CYS A 283 7.15 1.16 11.73
C CYS A 283 6.06 1.28 12.81
N VAL A 284 6.48 1.35 14.07
CA VAL A 284 5.59 1.68 15.19
C VAL A 284 5.70 3.18 15.46
N THR A 285 4.58 3.86 15.57
CA THR A 285 4.47 5.30 15.95
C THR A 285 3.51 5.51 17.09
#